data_AF-A0A2V7UV03-F1
#
_entry.id   AF-A0A2V7UV03-F1
#
_cell.length_a   1.000
_cell.length_b   1.000
_cell.length_c   1.000
_cell.angle_alpha   90.00
_cell.angle_beta   90.00
_cell.angle_gamma   90.00
#
_symmetry.space_group_name_H-M   'P 1'
#
loop_
_entity.id
_entity.type
_entity.pdbx_description
1 polymer ?
#
loop_
_entity_poly.entity_id
_entity_poly.type
_entity_poly.pdbx_seq_one_letter_code
_entity_poly.pdbx_strand_id
1 'polypeptide(L)'
;MDRVAERRETFVITKRGKPVAKLVPVGRSPKASLFGWLRGQARECGDIVGPAVAANEWEVLKEWDELNAAAGKRRRRRNVGRKNR
;
A
#
# COMPACT_ATOMS: atom_id res chain seq x y z
N MET A 1 -28.79 21.10 21.31
CA MET A 1 -27.35 20.83 21.54
C MET A 1 -26.70 20.24 20.31
N ASP A 2 -27.37 19.32 19.61
CA ASP A 2 -26.82 18.61 18.46
C ASP A 2 -26.32 19.52 17.33
N ARG A 3 -27.05 20.61 17.03
CA ARG A 3 -26.60 21.60 16.02
C ARG A 3 -25.24 22.24 16.37
N VAL A 4 -24.96 22.51 17.64
CA VAL A 4 -23.66 23.04 18.10
C VAL A 4 -22.58 21.97 17.99
N ALA A 5 -22.90 20.72 18.31
CA ALA A 5 -21.97 19.60 18.22
C ALA A 5 -21.62 19.25 16.77
N GLU A 6 -22.60 19.32 15.86
CA GLU A 6 -22.47 18.95 14.45
C GLU A 6 -21.81 20.07 13.63
N ARG A 7 -22.28 21.31 13.76
CA ARG A 7 -21.81 22.45 12.95
C ARG A 7 -20.67 23.22 13.57
N ARG A 8 -20.35 22.95 14.84
CA ARG A 8 -19.37 23.71 15.63
C ARG A 8 -19.66 25.21 15.75
N GLU A 9 -20.91 25.62 15.54
CA GLU A 9 -21.37 27.00 15.69
C GLU A 9 -21.52 27.34 17.17
N THR A 10 -21.04 28.52 17.57
CA THR A 10 -21.14 29.00 18.95
C THR A 10 -22.35 29.91 19.10
N PHE A 11 -23.17 29.70 20.13
CA PHE A 11 -24.35 30.53 20.40
C PHE A 11 -24.19 31.30 21.70
N VAL A 12 -24.57 32.58 21.67
CA VAL A 12 -24.71 33.41 22.87
C VAL A 12 -26.18 33.52 23.21
N ILE A 13 -26.57 32.94 24.34
CA ILE A 13 -27.94 32.99 24.84
C ILE A 13 -28.09 34.28 25.63
N THR A 14 -29.01 35.13 25.19
CA THR A 14 -29.34 36.40 25.86
C THR A 14 -30.71 36.33 26.53
N LYS A 15 -30.87 36.96 27.70
CA LYS A 15 -32.16 37.21 28.35
C LYS A 15 -32.35 38.72 28.46
N ARG A 16 -33.40 39.25 27.80
CA ARG A 16 -33.68 40.71 27.72
C ARG A 16 -32.51 41.52 27.15
N GLY A 17 -31.91 41.03 26.06
CA GLY A 17 -30.74 41.66 25.42
C GLY A 17 -29.43 41.55 26.20
N LYS A 18 -29.44 40.98 27.42
CA LYS A 18 -28.22 40.75 28.22
C LYS A 18 -27.75 39.31 28.02
N PRO A 19 -26.47 39.07 27.68
CA PRO A 19 -25.93 37.72 27.57
C PRO A 19 -25.93 37.02 28.93
N VAL A 20 -26.41 35.78 28.98
CA VAL A 20 -26.53 34.99 30.21
C VAL A 20 -25.80 33.65 30.14
N ALA A 21 -25.62 33.09 28.95
CA ALA A 21 -24.88 31.86 28.76
C ALA A 21 -24.24 31.81 27.37
N LYS A 22 -23.16 31.05 27.24
CA LYS A 22 -22.49 30.77 25.97
C LYS A 22 -22.45 29.26 25.77
N LEU A 23 -23.00 28.81 24.66
CA LEU A 23 -22.95 27.41 24.27
C LEU A 23 -21.81 27.21 23.26
N VAL A 24 -20.81 26.44 23.66
CA VAL A 24 -19.64 26.10 22.85
C VAL A 24 -19.64 24.61 22.52
N PRO A 25 -19.13 24.22 21.33
CA PRO A 25 -18.88 22.82 21.04
C PRO A 25 -17.85 22.25 22.01
N VAL A 26 -18.07 21.03 22.49
CA VAL A 26 -17.10 20.34 23.34
C VAL A 26 -15.83 20.07 22.52
N GLY A 27 -14.69 20.56 23.00
CA GLY A 27 -13.39 20.28 22.39
C GLY A 27 -13.14 18.78 22.38
N ARG A 28 -12.87 18.21 21.19
CA ARG A 28 -12.34 16.84 21.12
C ARG A 28 -10.88 16.93 21.55
N SER A 29 -10.46 16.04 22.45
CA SER A 29 -9.03 15.82 22.68
C SER A 29 -8.34 15.62 21.32
N PRO A 30 -7.15 16.20 21.10
CA PRO A 30 -6.39 15.96 19.89
C PRO A 30 -6.31 14.44 19.71
N LYS A 31 -6.79 13.93 18.57
CA LYS A 31 -6.56 12.52 18.23
C LYS A 31 -5.04 12.33 18.29
N ALA A 32 -4.59 11.28 18.97
CA ALA A 32 -3.17 10.96 19.00
C ALA A 32 -2.65 10.97 17.56
N SER A 33 -1.61 11.78 17.32
CA SER A 33 -1.04 11.92 15.98
C SER A 33 -0.50 10.56 15.56
N LEU A 34 -0.95 10.06 14.40
CA LEU A 34 -0.42 8.83 13.78
C LEU A 34 1.00 9.06 13.22
N PHE A 35 1.41 10.32 13.05
CA PHE A 35 2.72 10.65 12.54
C PHE A 35 3.81 10.28 13.56
N GLY A 36 4.79 9.50 13.12
CA GLY A 36 5.96 9.14 13.92
C GLY A 36 5.84 7.86 14.75
N TRP A 37 4.71 7.14 14.67
CA TRP A 37 4.52 5.87 15.42
C TRP A 37 5.58 4.81 15.12
N LEU A 38 6.07 4.77 13.87
CA LEU A 38 7.09 3.82 13.43
C LEU A 38 8.47 4.47 13.27
N ARG A 39 8.70 5.66 13.86
CA ARG A 39 9.99 6.35 13.75
C ARG A 39 11.08 5.49 14.40
N GLY A 40 12.10 5.14 13.63
CA GLY A 40 13.22 4.31 14.09
C GLY A 40 12.94 2.80 14.10
N GLN A 41 11.75 2.35 13.68
CA GLN A 41 11.45 0.93 13.51
C GLN A 41 11.91 0.38 12.14
N ALA A 42 12.09 1.24 11.14
CA ALA A 42 12.58 0.85 9.82
C ALA A 42 14.12 0.83 9.77
N ARG A 43 14.68 -0.10 8.99
CA ARG A 43 16.11 -0.17 8.66
C ARG A 43 16.26 -0.20 7.13
N GLU A 44 17.32 0.42 6.63
CA GLU A 44 17.69 0.37 5.22
C GLU A 44 18.36 -0.98 4.94
N CYS A 45 17.71 -1.83 4.14
CA CYS A 45 18.17 -3.19 3.85
C CYS A 45 18.95 -3.30 2.51
N GLY A 46 19.54 -2.20 2.02
CA GLY A 46 20.30 -2.18 0.77
C GLY A 46 19.42 -1.89 -0.46
N ASP A 47 19.56 -2.67 -1.53
CA ASP A 47 18.78 -2.47 -2.77
C ASP A 47 17.30 -2.83 -2.55
N ILE A 48 16.42 -1.84 -2.71
CA ILE A 48 14.96 -1.96 -2.57
C ILE A 48 14.28 -2.05 -3.94
N VAL A 49 15.01 -1.74 -5.03
CA VAL A 49 14.48 -1.72 -6.39
C VAL A 49 14.57 -3.12 -7.01
N GLY A 50 15.64 -3.85 -6.71
CA GLY A 50 15.83 -5.22 -7.16
C GLY A 50 14.80 -6.21 -6.58
N PRO A 51 14.55 -7.34 -7.27
CA PRO A 51 13.70 -8.39 -6.75
C PRO A 51 14.29 -8.99 -5.46
N ALA A 52 13.42 -9.30 -4.50
CA ALA A 52 13.84 -9.83 -3.19
C ALA A 52 14.55 -11.20 -3.25
N VAL A 53 14.35 -11.95 -4.34
CA VAL A 53 14.96 -13.25 -4.59
C VAL A 53 15.46 -13.33 -6.03
N ALA A 54 16.48 -14.15 -6.28
CA ALA A 54 17.09 -14.27 -7.60
C ALA A 54 16.11 -14.87 -8.62
N ALA A 55 16.25 -14.51 -9.91
CA ALA A 55 15.30 -14.90 -10.97
C ALA A 55 15.12 -16.43 -11.10
N ASN A 56 16.15 -17.22 -10.82
CA ASN A 56 16.12 -18.69 -10.84
C ASN A 56 15.30 -19.31 -9.70
N GLU A 57 14.97 -18.54 -8.65
CA GLU A 57 14.14 -19.00 -7.54
C GLU A 57 12.64 -18.84 -7.83
N TRP A 58 12.28 -18.13 -8.89
CA TRP A 58 10.89 -18.00 -9.32
C TRP A 58 10.45 -19.26 -10.07
N GLU A 59 9.57 -20.04 -9.46
CA GLU A 59 9.01 -21.28 -10.05
C GLU A 59 8.43 -21.07 -11.46
N VAL A 60 7.78 -19.91 -11.69
CA VAL A 60 7.22 -19.53 -13.00
C VAL A 60 8.29 -19.46 -14.10
N LEU A 61 9.51 -19.02 -13.77
CA LEU A 61 10.60 -18.93 -14.75
C LEU A 61 11.22 -20.30 -15.03
N LYS A 62 11.21 -21.23 -14.07
CA LYS A 62 11.67 -22.61 -14.27
C LYS A 62 10.80 -23.36 -15.27
N GLU A 63 9.48 -23.25 -15.14
CA GLU A 63 8.54 -23.88 -16.10
C GLU A 63 8.73 -23.35 -17.52
N TRP A 64 8.94 -22.05 -17.66
CA TRP A 64 9.18 -21.41 -18.96
C TRP A 64 10.49 -21.88 -19.61
N ASP A 65 11.56 -22.02 -18.83
CA ASP A 65 12.85 -22.55 -19.29
C ASP A 65 12.74 -24.02 -19.73
N GLU A 66 12.01 -24.85 -18.98
CA GLU A 66 11.80 -26.27 -19.30
C GLU A 66 11.02 -26.48 -20.61
N LEU A 67 9.95 -25.70 -20.80
CA LEU A 67 9.15 -25.73 -22.03
C LEU A 67 9.98 -25.33 -23.26
N ASN A 68 10.83 -24.32 -23.11
CA ASN A 68 11.70 -23.85 -24.19
C ASN A 68 12.88 -24.79 -24.46
N ALA A 69 13.42 -25.43 -23.43
CA ALA A 69 14.44 -26.47 -23.57
C ALA A 69 13.92 -27.68 -24.38
N ALA A 70 12.65 -28.07 -24.19
CA ALA A 70 12.00 -29.13 -24.96
C ALA A 70 11.80 -28.77 -26.45
N ALA A 71 11.52 -27.49 -26.74
CA ALA A 71 11.37 -27.00 -28.11
C ALA A 71 12.69 -27.09 -28.91
N GLY A 72 13.83 -26.81 -28.28
CA GLY A 72 15.16 -26.95 -28.89
C GLY A 72 15.51 -28.40 -29.26
N LYS A 73 15.14 -29.37 -28.41
CA LYS A 73 15.35 -30.81 -28.64
C LYS A 73 14.56 -31.33 -29.86
N ARG A 74 13.34 -30.83 -30.09
CA ARG A 74 12.49 -31.17 -31.26
C ARG A 74 13.04 -30.66 -32.60
N ARG A 75 13.75 -29.52 -32.60
CA ARG A 75 14.41 -28.97 -33.82
C ARG A 75 15.62 -29.80 -34.25
N ARG A 76 16.44 -30.28 -33.30
CA ARG A 76 17.62 -31.10 -33.57
C ARG A 76 17.26 -32.45 -34.20
N ARG A 77 16.23 -33.13 -33.70
CA ARG A 77 15.77 -34.42 -34.27
C ARG A 77 15.29 -34.30 -35.72
N ARG A 78 14.64 -33.20 -36.10
CA ARG A 78 14.17 -32.96 -37.48
C ARG A 78 15.31 -32.67 -38.47
N ASN A 79 16.34 -31.94 -38.05
CA ASN A 79 17.45 -31.60 -38.96
C ASN A 79 18.40 -32.76 -39.23
N VAL A 80 18.54 -33.71 -38.31
CA VAL A 80 19.38 -34.92 -38.52
C VAL A 80 18.76 -35.83 -39.59
N GLY A 81 17.43 -35.98 -39.63
CA GLY A 81 16.74 -36.78 -40.64
C GLY A 81 16.67 -36.17 -42.04
N ARG A 82 16.91 -34.85 -42.19
CA ARG A 82 16.88 -34.15 -43.49
C ARG A 82 18.22 -34.14 -44.22
N LYS A 83 19.33 -34.42 -43.53
CA LYS A 83 20.69 -34.39 -44.11
C LYS A 83 21.11 -35.69 -44.81
N ASN A 84 20.29 -36.74 -44.76
CA ASN A 84 20.57 -38.06 -45.35
C ASN A 84 19.62 -38.43 -46.52
N ARG A 85 19.13 -37.45 -47.29
CA ARG A 85 18.34 -37.70 -48.50
C ARG A 85 18.81 -36.81 -49.64
#